data_AF-A0A9D1LZT9-F1
#
_entry.id   AF-A0A9D1LZT9-F1
#
_cell.length_a   1.000
_cell.length_b   1.000
_cell.length_c   1.000
_cell.angle_alpha   90.00
_cell.angle_beta   90.00
_cell.angle_gamma   90.00
#
_symmetry.space_group_name_H-M   'P 1'
#
loop_
_entity.id
_entity.type
_entity.pdbx_description
1 polymer ?
#
loop_
_entity_poly.entity_id
_entity_poly.type
_entity_poly.pdbx_seq_one_letter_code
_entity_poly.pdbx_strand_id
1 'polypeptide(L)'
;MTIEKAQKDFDELIAKNSFTLAGYTSDTGHPIYHRVWKRTVQIAWQGEQEDTLDVRILLSCGYPLVVVKRNGRQDPKFIRDYSSPKRAMNAIREIVRFAGFEW
;
A
#
# COMPACT_ATOMS: atom_id res chain seq x y z
N MET A 1 1.09 15.52 16.25
CA MET A 1 1.78 15.57 14.95
C MET A 1 1.05 16.61 14.12
N THR A 2 1.72 17.59 13.54
CA THR A 2 1.07 18.57 12.66
C THR A 2 0.81 17.96 11.29
N ILE A 3 -0.22 18.45 10.58
CA ILE A 3 -0.61 17.94 9.25
C ILE A 3 0.55 18.11 8.27
N GLU A 4 1.24 19.25 8.31
CA GLU A 4 2.39 19.55 7.45
C GLU A 4 3.55 18.55 7.65
N LYS A 5 3.84 18.19 8.91
CA LYS A 5 4.86 17.19 9.21
C LYS A 5 4.46 15.82 8.68
N ALA A 6 3.18 15.44 8.83
CA ALA A 6 2.67 14.18 8.31
C ALA A 6 2.76 14.14 6.77
N GLN A 7 2.48 15.25 6.08
CA GLN A 7 2.61 15.34 4.63
C GLN A 7 4.06 15.17 4.19
N LYS A 8 4.98 15.91 4.81
CA LYS A 8 6.41 15.79 4.49
C LYS A 8 6.96 14.39 4.74
N ASP A 9 6.67 13.81 5.90
CA ASP A 9 7.08 12.44 6.26
C ASP A 9 6.47 11.42 5.27
N PHE A 10 5.24 11.66 4.81
CA PHE A 10 4.57 10.81 3.82
C PHE A 10 5.27 10.87 2.47
N ASP A 11 5.52 12.06 1.92
CA ASP A 11 6.14 12.25 0.61
C ASP A 11 7.55 11.63 0.55
N GLU A 12 8.34 11.82 1.62
CA GLU A 12 9.65 11.19 1.76
C GLU A 12 9.57 9.66 1.76
N LEU A 13 8.57 9.08 2.45
CA LEU A 13 8.39 7.64 2.53
C LEU A 13 7.87 7.04 1.21
N ILE A 14 6.98 7.72 0.50
CA ILE A 14 6.50 7.31 -0.82
C ILE A 14 7.66 7.27 -1.81
N ALA A 15 8.45 8.34 -1.87
CA ALA A 15 9.61 8.42 -2.75
C ALA A 15 10.66 7.34 -2.42
N LYS A 16 10.94 7.12 -1.12
CA LYS A 16 11.93 6.13 -0.68
C LYS A 16 11.54 4.68 -0.96
N ASN A 17 10.24 4.36 -0.93
CA ASN A 17 9.76 2.98 -1.06
C ASN A 17 9.18 2.68 -2.46
N SER A 18 9.51 3.49 -3.47
CA SER A 18 9.17 3.28 -4.88
C SER A 18 7.67 3.16 -5.15
N PHE A 19 6.86 3.94 -4.43
CA PHE A 19 5.43 4.05 -4.72
C PHE A 19 5.20 5.01 -5.89
N THR A 20 4.34 4.62 -6.83
CA THR A 20 4.00 5.42 -8.02
C THR A 20 2.63 6.05 -7.86
N LEU A 21 2.40 7.19 -8.53
CA LEU A 21 1.09 7.83 -8.55
C LEU A 21 0.13 6.98 -9.40
N ALA A 22 -0.97 6.53 -8.79
CA ALA A 22 -1.99 5.71 -9.42
C ALA A 22 -3.20 6.53 -9.89
N GLY A 23 -3.44 7.69 -9.28
CA GLY A 23 -4.56 8.56 -9.59
C GLY A 23 -4.88 9.52 -8.46
N TYR A 24 -6.09 10.07 -8.49
CA TYR A 24 -6.60 11.01 -7.48
C TYR A 24 -7.98 10.57 -6.99
N THR A 25 -8.32 10.92 -5.75
CA THR A 25 -9.68 10.76 -5.25
C THR A 25 -10.61 11.75 -5.97
N SER A 26 -11.81 11.29 -6.34
CA SER A 26 -12.76 12.08 -7.14
C SER A 26 -13.39 13.24 -6.36
N ASP A 27 -13.47 13.12 -5.04
CA ASP A 27 -14.14 14.06 -4.13
C ASP A 27 -13.19 15.14 -3.60
N THR A 28 -11.99 14.73 -3.19
CA THR A 28 -11.03 15.55 -2.44
C THR A 28 -9.78 15.88 -3.24
N GLY A 29 -9.55 15.22 -4.38
CA GLY A 29 -8.36 15.42 -5.22
C GLY A 29 -7.07 14.96 -4.56
N HIS A 30 -7.13 14.13 -3.52
CA HIS A 30 -5.95 13.59 -2.85
C HIS A 30 -5.23 12.58 -3.76
N PRO A 31 -3.89 12.66 -3.87
CA PRO A 31 -3.13 11.71 -4.67
C PRO A 31 -3.18 10.31 -4.03
N ILE A 32 -3.49 9.31 -4.86
CA ILE A 32 -3.45 7.90 -4.50
C ILE A 32 -2.17 7.32 -5.07
N TYR A 33 -1.31 6.84 -4.18
CA TYR A 33 -0.09 6.14 -4.56
C TYR A 33 -0.32 4.63 -4.50
N HIS A 34 0.40 3.89 -5.32
CA HIS A 34 0.38 2.43 -5.25
C HIS A 34 1.76 1.81 -5.49
N ARG A 35 1.91 0.58 -5.02
CA ARG A 35 3.04 -0.28 -5.33
C ARG A 35 2.55 -1.71 -5.50
N VAL A 36 3.06 -2.37 -6.53
CA VAL A 36 2.68 -3.75 -6.87
C VAL A 36 3.89 -4.64 -6.71
N TRP A 37 3.72 -5.71 -5.93
CA TRP A 37 4.66 -6.81 -5.85
C TRP A 37 4.14 -7.99 -6.66
N LYS A 38 5.05 -8.69 -7.34
CA LYS A 38 4.75 -9.85 -8.17
C LYS A 38 5.71 -10.97 -7.83
N ARG A 39 5.21 -12.20 -7.84
CA ARG A 39 6.04 -13.41 -7.74
C ARG A 39 5.36 -14.56 -8.47
N THR A 40 6.15 -15.49 -8.97
CA THR A 40 5.64 -16.75 -9.52
C THR A 40 5.61 -17.80 -8.41
N VAL A 41 4.47 -18.45 -8.21
CA VAL A 41 4.29 -19.52 -7.22
C VAL A 41 3.80 -20.79 -7.88
N GLN A 42 4.30 -21.94 -7.40
CA GLN A 42 3.78 -23.23 -7.78
C GLN A 42 2.56 -23.56 -6.92
N ILE A 43 1.39 -23.70 -7.54
CA ILE A 43 0.17 -24.13 -6.87
C ILE A 43 -0.06 -25.61 -7.16
N ALA A 44 -0.32 -26.37 -6.10
CA ALA A 44 -0.62 -27.79 -6.23
C ALA A 44 -1.75 -27.99 -7.25
N TRP A 45 -1.52 -28.90 -8.21
CA TRP A 45 -2.47 -29.28 -9.26
C TRP A 45 -2.79 -28.20 -10.32
N GLN A 46 -2.32 -26.96 -10.17
CA GLN A 46 -2.58 -25.87 -11.11
C GLN A 46 -1.32 -25.34 -11.82
N GLY A 47 -0.13 -25.78 -11.40
CA GLY A 47 1.13 -25.36 -12.01
C GLY A 47 1.59 -23.98 -11.53
N GLU A 48 2.40 -23.31 -12.34
CA GLU A 48 2.90 -21.97 -12.05
C GLU A 48 1.79 -20.92 -12.22
N GLN A 49 1.64 -20.04 -11.23
CA GLN A 49 0.75 -18.87 -11.29
C GLN A 49 1.46 -17.61 -10.81
N GLU A 50 1.05 -16.46 -11.36
CA GLU A 50 1.50 -15.14 -10.89
C GLU A 50 0.66 -14.73 -9.66
N ASP A 51 1.33 -14.61 -8.51
CA ASP A 51 0.76 -14.04 -7.29
C ASP A 51 1.16 -12.55 -7.24
N THR A 52 0.17 -11.69 -7.04
CA THR A 52 0.31 -10.24 -7.07
C THR A 52 -0.24 -9.63 -5.79
N LEU A 53 0.44 -8.61 -5.29
CA LEU A 53 0.02 -7.82 -4.14
C LEU A 53 0.09 -6.34 -4.52
N ASP A 54 -1.07 -5.68 -4.65
CA ASP A 54 -1.21 -4.24 -4.90
C ASP A 54 -1.56 -3.55 -3.58
N VAL A 55 -0.71 -2.63 -3.14
CA VAL A 55 -0.97 -1.77 -1.98
C VAL A 55 -1.18 -0.36 -2.47
N ARG A 56 -2.33 0.21 -2.14
CA ARG A 56 -2.66 1.61 -2.40
C ARG A 56 -2.66 2.39 -1.10
N ILE A 57 -2.14 3.60 -1.14
CA ILE A 57 -2.04 4.47 0.01
C ILE A 57 -2.34 5.92 -0.40
N LEU A 58 -3.10 6.61 0.45
CA LEU A 58 -3.32 8.06 0.35
C LEU A 58 -3.19 8.67 1.75
N LEU A 59 -2.95 9.98 1.81
CA LEU A 59 -2.94 10.74 3.06
C LEU A 59 -4.19 11.62 3.14
N SER A 60 -4.95 11.52 4.23
CA SER A 60 -6.13 12.34 4.50
C SER A 60 -6.05 12.92 5.90
N CYS A 61 -6.08 14.24 6.05
CA CYS A 61 -5.99 14.94 7.35
C CYS A 61 -4.85 14.47 8.26
N GLY A 62 -3.70 14.07 7.68
CA GLY A 62 -2.54 13.54 8.42
C GLY A 62 -2.60 12.04 8.75
N TYR A 63 -3.69 11.36 8.40
CA TYR A 63 -3.87 9.92 8.55
C TYR A 63 -3.67 9.21 7.20
N PRO A 64 -2.67 8.32 7.08
CA PRO A 64 -2.55 7.46 5.91
C PRO A 64 -3.64 6.39 5.91
N LEU A 65 -4.33 6.29 4.78
CA LEU A 65 -5.36 5.29 4.50
C LEU A 65 -4.81 4.29 3.49
N VAL A 66 -4.86 3.01 3.84
CA VAL A 66 -4.22 1.93 3.07
C VAL A 66 -5.25 0.89 2.64
N VAL A 67 -5.18 0.49 1.38
CA VAL A 67 -5.95 -0.62 0.80
C VAL A 67 -4.98 -1.65 0.24
N VAL A 68 -5.24 -2.92 0.53
CA VAL A 68 -4.44 -4.06 0.05
C VAL A 68 -5.30 -4.93 -0.85
N LYS A 69 -4.81 -5.25 -2.03
CA LYS A 69 -5.43 -6.18 -2.98
C LYS A 69 -4.44 -7.29 -3.30
N ARG A 70 -4.88 -8.54 -3.21
CA ARG A 70 -4.09 -9.71 -3.62
C ARG A 70 -4.78 -10.40 -4.79
N ASN A 71 -4.06 -10.60 -5.90
CA ASN A 71 -4.62 -11.21 -7.12
C ASN A 71 -5.91 -10.51 -7.59
N GLY A 72 -5.90 -9.18 -7.56
CA GLY A 72 -7.05 -8.33 -7.93
C GLY A 72 -8.19 -8.33 -6.90
N ARG A 73 -8.19 -9.23 -5.92
CA ARG A 73 -9.19 -9.30 -4.86
C ARG A 73 -8.76 -8.42 -3.69
N GLN A 74 -9.62 -7.48 -3.32
CA GLN A 74 -9.39 -6.68 -2.13
C GLN A 74 -9.42 -7.59 -0.89
N ASP A 75 -8.45 -7.41 0.00
CA ASP A 75 -8.51 -7.99 1.35
C ASP A 75 -9.85 -7.53 1.96
N PRO A 76 -10.71 -8.43 2.45
CA PRO A 76 -12.04 -8.08 2.97
C PRO A 76 -12.01 -7.08 4.13
N LYS A 77 -10.83 -6.79 4.67
CA LYS A 77 -10.65 -5.71 5.64
C LYS A 77 -10.88 -4.33 4.98
N PHE A 78 -11.68 -3.53 5.68
CA PHE A 78 -11.88 -2.10 5.45
C PHE A 78 -10.57 -1.36 5.15
N ILE A 79 -10.70 -0.15 4.59
CA ILE A 79 -9.58 0.80 4.46
C ILE A 79 -8.89 0.90 5.82
N ARG A 80 -7.58 0.59 5.85
CA ARG A 80 -6.79 0.57 7.08
C ARG A 80 -6.29 1.99 7.34
N ASP A 81 -6.74 2.58 8.42
CA ASP A 81 -6.26 3.87 8.91
C ASP A 81 -5.09 3.67 9.86
N TYR A 82 -4.01 4.45 9.67
CA TYR A 82 -2.91 4.46 10.62
C TYR A 82 -2.71 5.86 11.20
N SER A 83 -2.22 5.89 12.43
CA SER A 83 -1.96 7.12 13.16
C SER A 83 -0.78 7.96 12.61
N SER A 84 0.05 7.39 11.72
CA SER A 84 1.16 8.11 11.07
C SER A 84 1.69 7.42 9.81
N PRO A 85 2.29 8.17 8.87
CA PRO A 85 2.94 7.61 7.67
C PRO A 85 3.97 6.53 7.98
N LYS A 86 4.81 6.74 9.00
CA LYS A 86 5.81 5.76 9.44
C LYS A 86 5.18 4.46 9.92
N ARG A 87 4.06 4.53 10.67
CA ARG A 87 3.34 3.34 11.14
C ARG A 87 2.70 2.60 9.98
N ALA A 88 2.09 3.32 9.04
CA ALA A 88 1.54 2.73 7.83
C ALA A 88 2.63 1.98 7.06
N MET A 89 3.78 2.62 6.80
CA MET A 89 4.84 1.99 6.01
C MET A 89 5.42 0.74 6.69
N ASN A 90 5.63 0.77 8.00
CA ASN A 90 6.04 -0.42 8.75
C ASN A 90 5.00 -1.55 8.65
N ALA A 91 3.71 -1.23 8.79
CA ALA A 91 2.66 -2.23 8.68
C ALA A 91 2.56 -2.81 7.26
N ILE A 92 2.69 -1.98 6.22
CA ILE A 92 2.72 -2.43 4.83
C ILE A 92 3.91 -3.37 4.61
N ARG A 93 5.11 -3.01 5.10
CA ARG A 93 6.28 -3.87 5.00
C ARG A 93 6.05 -5.25 5.62
N GLU A 94 5.47 -5.31 6.81
CA GLU A 94 5.15 -6.60 7.43
C GLU A 94 4.07 -7.36 6.64
N ILE A 95 3.05 -6.68 6.09
CA ILE A 95 2.03 -7.32 5.24
C ILE A 95 2.67 -7.96 4.00
N VAL A 96 3.57 -7.26 3.32
CA VAL A 96 4.30 -7.76 2.14
C VAL A 96 5.12 -9.00 2.51
N ARG A 97 5.87 -8.94 3.63
CA ARG A 97 6.68 -10.05 4.12
C ARG A 97 5.83 -11.26 4.52
N PHE A 98 4.74 -11.06 5.26
CA PHE A 98 3.83 -12.14 5.66
C PHE A 98 3.09 -12.76 4.46
N ALA A 99 2.86 -11.99 3.40
CA ALA A 99 2.33 -12.52 2.15
C ALA A 99 3.38 -13.29 1.32
N GLY A 100 4.66 -13.25 1.74
CA GLY A 100 5.78 -13.98 1.14
C GLY A 100 6.41 -13.27 -0.07
N PHE A 101 6.27 -11.95 -0.15
CA PHE A 101 6.93 -11.11 -1.13
C PHE A 101 8.18 -10.45 -0.53
N GLU A 102 9.11 -10.08 -1.38
CA GLU A 102 10.28 -9.28 -1.01
C GLU A 102 9.90 -7.79 -0.95
N TRP A 103 10.33 -7.09 0.10
CA TRP A 103 10.00 -5.68 0.31
C TRP A 103 10.77 -4.76 -0.64
#